data_AF-A0A8J0V0M7-F1
#
_entry.id   AF-A0A8J0V0M7-F1
#
_cell.length_a   1.000
_cell.length_b   1.000
_cell.length_c   1.000
_cell.angle_alpha   90.00
_cell.angle_beta   90.00
_cell.angle_gamma   90.00
#
_symmetry.space_group_name_H-M   'P 1'
#
loop_
_entity.id
_entity.type
_entity.pdbx_description
1 polymer ?
#
loop_
_entity_poly.entity_id
_entity_poly.type
_entity_poly.pdbx_seq_one_letter_code
_entity_poly.pdbx_strand_id
1 'polypeptide(L)'
;MQRGILLFLCILALGRTAVIYKRCQVTRALNDKLLYDKRLTYLGDYFPKDYKMIVRYEEVLRCQNITSLINQGITVEELRYLWGIVNEDILIKIKEVLPDRHPSFGYITELLKIFKELLLDTITHQTEIIQDIMERLRKPDDTGPRKSVRPKALLDNCFRVLYALYEEECNLCNPSRLMAL
;
A
#
# COMPACT_ATOMS: atom_id res chain seq x y z
N MET A 1 5.09 -30.90 32.28
CA MET A 1 5.18 -30.75 30.82
C MET A 1 4.04 -29.91 30.22
N GLN A 2 2.77 -30.16 30.55
CA GLN A 2 1.61 -29.38 30.03
C GLN A 2 1.58 -27.89 30.37
N ARG A 3 1.93 -27.48 31.61
CA ARG A 3 1.93 -26.05 32.00
C ARG A 3 2.93 -25.21 31.19
N GLY A 4 4.10 -25.75 30.91
CA GLY A 4 5.14 -25.07 30.11
C GLY A 4 4.73 -24.90 28.65
N ILE A 5 4.08 -25.92 28.07
CA ILE A 5 3.53 -25.86 26.71
C ILE A 5 2.40 -24.82 26.63
N LEU A 6 1.50 -24.79 27.62
CA LEU A 6 0.40 -23.83 27.67
C LEU A 6 0.91 -22.38 27.76
N LEU A 7 1.88 -22.12 28.64
CA LEU A 7 2.53 -20.82 28.77
C LEU A 7 3.23 -20.39 27.48
N PHE A 8 3.94 -21.30 26.81
CA PHE A 8 4.61 -21.01 25.55
C PHE A 8 3.63 -20.68 24.42
N LEU A 9 2.53 -21.45 24.30
CA LEU A 9 1.47 -21.17 23.34
C LEU A 9 0.77 -19.82 23.62
N CYS A 10 0.54 -19.47 24.88
CA CYS A 10 0.00 -18.16 25.25
C CYS A 10 0.93 -17.01 24.84
N ILE A 11 2.24 -17.14 25.05
CA ILE A 11 3.22 -16.12 24.65
C ILE A 11 3.24 -15.94 23.12
N LEU A 12 3.21 -17.03 22.36
CA LEU A 12 3.16 -16.97 20.89
C LEU A 12 1.87 -16.33 20.38
N ALA A 13 0.73 -16.68 20.97
CA ALA A 13 -0.56 -16.08 20.62
C ALA A 13 -0.59 -14.57 20.92
N LEU A 14 -0.13 -14.16 22.12
CA LEU A 14 -0.04 -12.75 22.51
C LEU A 14 0.87 -11.96 21.57
N GLY A 15 2.04 -12.51 21.22
CA GLY A 15 2.96 -11.90 20.27
C GLY A 15 2.32 -11.67 18.90
N ARG A 16 1.62 -12.67 18.35
CA ARG A 16 0.89 -12.52 17.08
C ARG A 16 -0.21 -11.47 17.16
N THR A 17 -0.99 -11.45 18.23
CA THR A 17 -2.05 -10.44 18.40
C THR A 17 -1.51 -9.02 18.50
N ALA A 18 -0.35 -8.82 19.14
CA ALA A 18 0.29 -7.52 19.24
C ALA A 18 0.79 -7.02 17.88
N VAL A 19 1.37 -7.90 17.06
CA VAL A 19 1.81 -7.57 15.69
C VAL A 19 0.62 -7.17 14.81
N ILE A 20 -0.46 -7.97 14.83
CA ILE A 20 -1.68 -7.65 14.07
C ILE A 20 -2.29 -6.33 14.55
N TYR A 21 -2.38 -6.11 15.86
CA TYR A 21 -2.90 -4.88 16.43
C TYR A 21 -2.12 -3.64 15.95
N LYS A 22 -0.79 -3.68 16.04
CA LYS A 22 0.08 -2.58 15.58
C LYS A 22 -0.09 -2.33 14.08
N ARG A 23 -0.07 -3.39 13.27
CA ARG A 23 -0.29 -3.29 11.82
C ARG A 23 -1.63 -2.63 11.52
N CYS A 24 -2.70 -3.07 12.16
CA CYS A 24 -4.02 -2.49 11.95
C CYS A 24 -4.12 -1.02 12.41
N GLN A 25 -3.38 -0.62 13.44
CA GLN A 25 -3.28 0.80 13.83
C GLN A 25 -2.67 1.64 12.70
N VAL A 26 -1.55 1.19 12.12
CA VAL A 26 -0.87 1.88 11.01
C VAL A 26 -1.75 1.89 9.75
N THR A 27 -2.37 0.76 9.43
CA THR A 27 -3.30 0.61 8.30
C THR A 27 -4.52 1.54 8.43
N ARG A 28 -5.06 1.73 9.64
CA ARG A 28 -6.15 2.70 9.88
C ARG A 28 -5.68 4.14 9.69
N ALA A 29 -4.50 4.49 10.19
CA ALA A 29 -3.92 5.81 9.95
C ALA A 29 -3.73 6.07 8.44
N LEU A 30 -3.31 5.06 7.68
CA LEU A 30 -3.24 5.13 6.23
C LEU A 30 -4.61 5.31 5.59
N ASN A 31 -5.61 4.52 5.99
CA ASN A 31 -6.98 4.60 5.50
C ASN A 31 -7.54 6.02 5.62
N ASP A 32 -7.36 6.66 6.77
CA ASP A 32 -7.86 8.01 7.04
C ASP A 32 -7.20 9.06 6.13
N LYS A 33 -5.90 8.89 5.84
CA LYS A 33 -5.19 9.76 4.90
C LYS A 33 -5.61 9.51 3.46
N LEU A 34 -6.04 8.31 3.12
CA LEU A 34 -6.47 7.91 1.78
C LEU A 34 -7.99 8.04 1.56
N LEU A 35 -8.74 8.73 2.43
CA LEU A 35 -10.14 9.04 2.16
C LEU A 35 -10.30 9.83 0.85
N TYR A 36 -11.48 9.70 0.22
CA TYR A 36 -11.74 10.24 -1.11
C TYR A 36 -11.40 11.73 -1.24
N ASP A 37 -11.88 12.55 -0.31
CA ASP A 37 -11.68 14.00 -0.35
C ASP A 37 -10.20 14.37 -0.28
N LYS A 38 -9.42 13.66 0.55
CA LYS A 38 -7.96 13.88 0.64
C LYS A 38 -7.27 13.55 -0.68
N ARG A 39 -7.59 12.42 -1.30
CA ARG A 39 -7.05 12.07 -2.62
C ARG A 39 -7.47 13.05 -3.71
N LEU A 40 -8.72 13.52 -3.68
CA LEU A 40 -9.22 14.49 -4.64
C LEU A 40 -8.51 15.84 -4.48
N THR A 41 -8.47 16.41 -3.28
CA THR A 41 -7.82 17.70 -3.04
C THR A 41 -6.33 17.65 -3.35
N TYR A 42 -5.60 16.72 -2.72
CA TYR A 42 -4.14 16.77 -2.78
C TYR A 42 -3.57 16.25 -4.10
N LEU A 43 -4.20 15.30 -4.78
CA LEU A 43 -3.66 14.65 -5.99
C LEU A 43 -4.48 14.93 -7.25
N GLY A 44 -5.62 15.61 -7.10
CA GLY A 44 -6.47 16.10 -8.18
C GLY A 44 -6.42 17.63 -8.26
N ASP A 45 -7.05 18.32 -7.30
CA ASP A 45 -7.30 19.76 -7.38
C ASP A 45 -6.01 20.60 -7.35
N TYR A 46 -5.01 20.16 -6.58
CA TYR A 46 -3.71 20.84 -6.51
C TYR A 46 -2.76 20.53 -7.66
N PHE A 47 -3.13 19.62 -8.56
CA PHE A 47 -2.36 19.30 -9.75
C PHE A 47 -2.98 19.96 -10.99
N PRO A 48 -2.18 20.29 -12.03
CA PRO A 48 -2.73 20.72 -13.31
C PRO A 48 -3.70 19.67 -13.89
N LYS A 49 -4.79 20.12 -14.52
CA LYS A 49 -5.91 19.26 -14.97
C LYS A 49 -5.49 18.05 -15.82
N ASP A 50 -4.48 18.22 -16.66
CA ASP A 50 -3.96 17.17 -17.55
C ASP A 50 -2.59 16.65 -17.15
N TYR A 51 -2.14 16.97 -15.93
CA TYR A 51 -0.91 16.43 -15.38
C TYR A 51 -0.99 14.90 -15.27
N LYS A 52 0.03 14.24 -15.80
CA LYS A 52 0.20 12.79 -15.72
C LYS A 52 1.67 12.48 -15.47
N MET A 53 1.90 11.47 -14.65
CA MET A 53 3.22 10.92 -14.43
C MET A 53 3.44 9.74 -15.36
N ILE A 54 4.68 9.56 -15.77
CA ILE A 54 5.12 8.37 -16.48
C ILE A 54 5.57 7.37 -15.42
N VAL A 55 4.92 6.21 -15.40
CA VAL A 55 5.18 5.11 -14.47
C VAL A 55 5.37 3.81 -15.26
N ARG A 56 6.05 2.83 -14.69
CA ARG A 56 6.14 1.47 -15.23
C ARG A 56 4.78 0.79 -15.20
N TYR A 57 4.62 -0.25 -16.02
CA TYR A 57 3.39 -1.02 -16.05
C TYR A 57 3.08 -1.67 -14.68
N GLU A 58 4.12 -2.22 -14.04
CA GLU A 58 4.09 -2.93 -12.75
C GLU A 58 3.75 -2.01 -11.58
N GLU A 59 4.01 -0.71 -11.70
CA GLU A 59 3.67 0.28 -10.67
C GLU A 59 2.17 0.59 -10.60
N VAL A 60 1.40 0.18 -11.61
CA VAL A 60 -0.06 0.35 -11.64
C VAL A 60 -0.73 -0.90 -11.07
N LEU A 61 -0.64 -1.05 -9.75
CA LEU A 61 -1.17 -2.19 -9.02
C LEU A 61 -2.67 -2.03 -8.69
N ARG A 62 -3.54 -2.77 -9.37
CA ARG A 62 -5.01 -2.75 -9.19
C ARG A 62 -5.51 -4.02 -8.50
N CYS A 63 -6.76 -4.02 -8.03
CA CYS A 63 -7.41 -5.21 -7.46
C CYS A 63 -7.39 -6.41 -8.42
N GLN A 64 -7.49 -6.20 -9.74
CA GLN A 64 -7.38 -7.29 -10.70
C GLN A 64 -6.00 -7.97 -10.67
N ASN A 65 -4.93 -7.20 -10.46
CA ASN A 65 -3.59 -7.75 -10.30
C ASN A 65 -3.50 -8.61 -9.03
N ILE A 66 -4.08 -8.12 -7.93
CA ILE A 66 -4.15 -8.86 -6.66
C ILE A 66 -4.89 -10.18 -6.84
N THR A 67 -6.10 -10.16 -7.41
CA THR A 67 -6.87 -11.39 -7.68
C THR A 67 -6.10 -12.36 -8.57
N SER A 68 -5.43 -11.86 -9.61
CA SER A 68 -4.62 -12.71 -10.50
C SER A 68 -3.47 -13.38 -9.75
N LEU A 69 -2.79 -12.67 -8.86
CA LEU A 69 -1.68 -13.22 -8.08
C LEU A 69 -2.15 -14.21 -7.00
N ILE A 70 -3.29 -13.95 -6.35
CA ILE A 70 -3.92 -14.92 -5.44
C ILE A 70 -4.21 -16.23 -6.18
N ASN A 71 -4.74 -16.16 -7.41
CA ASN A 71 -5.00 -17.35 -8.23
C ASN A 71 -3.72 -18.10 -8.64
N GLN A 72 -2.56 -17.46 -8.57
CA GLN A 72 -1.25 -18.08 -8.80
C GLN A 72 -0.61 -18.63 -7.50
N GLY A 73 -1.35 -18.62 -6.38
CA GLY A 73 -0.89 -19.15 -5.09
C GLY A 73 -0.07 -18.18 -4.25
N ILE A 74 -0.04 -16.89 -4.61
CA ILE A 74 0.67 -15.88 -3.82
C ILE A 74 -0.08 -15.58 -2.53
N THR A 75 0.65 -15.52 -1.42
CA THR A 75 0.06 -15.28 -0.11
C THR A 75 -0.37 -13.82 0.08
N VAL A 76 -1.38 -13.60 0.94
CA VAL A 76 -1.82 -12.23 1.30
C VAL A 76 -0.67 -11.40 1.88
N GLU A 77 0.22 -12.03 2.65
CA GLU A 77 1.36 -11.35 3.25
C GLU A 77 2.33 -10.84 2.18
N GLU A 78 2.70 -11.68 1.21
CA GLU A 78 3.51 -11.25 0.07
C GLU A 78 2.86 -10.14 -0.75
N LEU A 79 1.54 -10.19 -0.94
CA LEU A 79 0.80 -9.14 -1.64
C LEU A 79 0.80 -7.82 -0.87
N ARG A 80 0.72 -7.87 0.47
CA ARG A 80 0.84 -6.69 1.34
C ARG A 80 2.23 -6.07 1.23
N TYR A 81 3.28 -6.90 1.19
CA TYR A 81 4.64 -6.42 0.98
C TYR A 81 4.81 -5.78 -0.40
N LEU A 82 4.40 -6.46 -1.47
CA LEU A 82 4.45 -5.93 -2.83
C LEU A 82 3.68 -4.61 -2.96
N TRP A 83 2.45 -4.57 -2.46
CA TRP A 83 1.63 -3.36 -2.47
C TRP A 83 2.28 -2.23 -1.66
N GLY A 84 2.89 -2.53 -0.52
CA GLY A 84 3.59 -1.55 0.30
C GLY A 84 4.75 -0.91 -0.46
N ILE A 85 5.65 -1.73 -1.02
CA ILE A 85 6.82 -1.26 -1.78
C ILE A 85 6.40 -0.44 -2.99
N VAL A 86 5.48 -0.96 -3.81
CA VAL A 86 5.03 -0.26 -5.03
C VAL A 86 4.47 1.13 -4.70
N ASN A 87 3.68 1.24 -3.62
CA ASN A 87 3.08 2.52 -3.27
C ASN A 87 4.04 3.47 -2.56
N GLU A 88 5.01 2.97 -1.79
CA GLU A 88 6.10 3.81 -1.28
C GLU A 88 6.90 4.43 -2.44
N ASP A 89 7.31 3.62 -3.42
CA ASP A 89 8.05 4.08 -4.60
C ASP A 89 7.25 5.13 -5.40
N ILE A 90 5.95 4.89 -5.61
CA ILE A 90 5.07 5.87 -6.27
C ILE A 90 5.01 7.18 -5.49
N LEU A 91 4.91 7.13 -4.16
CA LEU A 91 4.88 8.35 -3.34
C LEU A 91 6.21 9.09 -3.38
N ILE A 92 7.35 8.39 -3.45
CA ILE A 92 8.66 9.00 -3.68
C ILE A 92 8.66 9.73 -5.01
N LYS A 93 8.26 9.07 -6.11
CA LYS A 93 8.19 9.68 -7.44
C LYS A 93 7.25 10.89 -7.48
N ILE A 94 6.10 10.82 -6.80
CA ILE A 94 5.20 11.97 -6.68
C ILE A 94 5.91 13.10 -5.94
N LYS A 95 6.61 12.81 -4.85
CA LYS A 95 7.30 13.84 -4.07
C LYS A 95 8.41 14.52 -4.86
N GLU A 96 9.18 13.78 -5.65
CA GLU A 96 10.30 14.29 -6.45
C GLU A 96 9.89 15.35 -7.48
N VAL A 97 8.66 15.27 -7.99
CA VAL A 97 8.13 16.23 -8.95
C VAL A 97 7.41 17.42 -8.29
N LEU A 98 7.26 17.40 -6.96
CA LEU A 98 6.62 18.48 -6.21
C LEU A 98 7.68 19.47 -5.68
N PRO A 99 7.53 20.78 -5.95
CA PRO A 99 8.28 21.79 -5.23
C PRO A 99 8.01 21.73 -3.73
N ASP A 100 8.98 22.10 -2.89
CA ASP A 100 8.83 22.06 -1.42
C ASP A 100 7.62 22.86 -0.90
N ARG A 101 7.24 23.93 -1.60
CA ARG A 101 6.08 24.79 -1.25
C ARG A 101 4.76 24.29 -1.84
N HIS A 102 4.76 23.19 -2.58
CA HIS A 102 3.55 22.63 -3.14
C HIS A 102 2.61 22.17 -2.03
N PRO A 103 1.30 22.49 -2.09
CA PRO A 103 0.37 22.19 -0.98
C PRO A 103 0.22 20.69 -0.68
N SER A 104 0.53 19.82 -1.63
CA SER A 104 0.53 18.35 -1.45
C SER A 104 1.83 17.79 -0.87
N PHE A 105 2.91 18.57 -0.78
CA PHE A 105 4.22 18.07 -0.35
C PHE A 105 4.18 17.48 1.07
N GLY A 106 3.52 18.19 2.00
CA GLY A 106 3.32 17.71 3.38
C GLY A 106 2.48 16.44 3.44
N TYR A 107 1.38 16.38 2.67
CA TYR A 107 0.51 15.21 2.60
C TYR A 107 1.25 13.95 2.11
N ILE A 108 2.04 14.08 1.03
CA ILE A 108 2.85 12.96 0.51
C ILE A 108 3.92 12.54 1.53
N THR A 109 4.55 13.50 2.21
CA THR A 109 5.54 13.21 3.24
C THR A 109 4.96 12.44 4.42
N GLU A 110 3.72 12.75 4.84
CA GLU A 110 3.03 11.99 5.88
C GLU A 110 2.70 10.56 5.43
N LEU A 111 2.21 10.38 4.20
CA LEU A 111 1.96 9.05 3.65
C LEU A 111 3.23 8.20 3.62
N LEU A 112 4.36 8.76 3.18
CA LEU A 112 5.65 8.07 3.18
C LEU A 112 6.08 7.60 4.57
N LYS A 113 5.83 8.41 5.62
CA LYS A 113 6.11 7.99 7.00
C LYS A 113 5.27 6.77 7.41
N ILE A 114 4.00 6.75 7.03
CA ILE A 114 3.09 5.64 7.33
C ILE A 114 3.52 4.37 6.57
N PHE A 115 3.88 4.47 5.29
CA PHE A 115 4.40 3.34 4.51
C PHE A 115 5.70 2.79 5.10
N LYS A 116 6.62 3.68 5.50
CA LYS A 116 7.86 3.26 6.17
C LYS A 116 7.59 2.47 7.44
N GLU A 117 6.60 2.88 8.24
CA GLU A 117 6.20 2.13 9.44
C GLU A 117 5.57 0.79 9.10
N LEU A 118 4.74 0.75 8.06
CA LEU A 118 4.06 -0.46 7.58
C LEU A 118 5.03 -1.52 7.03
N LEU A 119 6.17 -1.08 6.48
CA LEU A 119 7.19 -1.91 5.87
C LEU A 119 8.33 -2.32 6.82
N LEU A 120 8.30 -1.93 8.10
CA LEU A 120 9.35 -2.29 9.06
C LEU A 120 9.51 -3.81 9.22
N ASP A 121 8.39 -4.53 9.19
CA ASP A 121 8.35 -5.98 9.38
C ASP A 121 8.41 -6.67 8.01
N THR A 122 9.59 -6.65 7.38
CA THR A 122 9.79 -7.26 6.06
C THR A 122 9.70 -8.78 6.08
N ILE A 123 9.17 -9.35 5.01
CA ILE A 123 9.05 -10.80 4.83
C ILE A 123 10.41 -11.37 4.44
N THR A 124 10.86 -12.40 5.15
CA THR A 124 12.16 -13.06 4.91
C THR A 124 12.17 -13.98 3.68
N HIS A 125 11.00 -14.49 3.26
CA HIS A 125 10.86 -15.44 2.15
C HIS A 125 9.77 -14.97 1.18
N GLN A 126 10.14 -14.82 -0.09
CA GLN A 126 9.27 -14.40 -1.18
C GLN A 126 9.30 -15.48 -2.26
N THR A 127 8.15 -15.79 -2.86
CA THR A 127 8.04 -16.64 -4.03
C THR A 127 8.79 -16.08 -5.23
N GLU A 128 9.21 -16.94 -6.16
CA GLU A 128 9.92 -16.53 -7.38
C GLU A 128 9.12 -15.51 -8.20
N ILE A 129 7.77 -15.65 -8.23
CA ILE A 129 6.88 -14.70 -8.91
C ILE A 129 7.00 -13.29 -8.33
N ILE A 130 7.01 -13.17 -6.99
CA ILE A 130 7.19 -11.87 -6.32
C ILE A 130 8.58 -11.33 -6.56
N GLN A 131 9.62 -12.18 -6.47
CA GLN A 131 10.99 -11.75 -6.72
C GLN A 131 11.18 -11.22 -8.15
N ASP A 132 10.59 -11.87 -9.16
CA ASP A 132 10.62 -11.44 -10.56
C ASP A 132 9.88 -10.10 -10.77
N ILE A 133 8.72 -9.90 -10.11
CA ILE A 133 8.05 -8.59 -10.10
C ILE A 133 8.94 -7.52 -9.46
N MET A 134 9.56 -7.82 -8.33
CA MET A 134 10.46 -6.88 -7.64
C MET A 134 11.70 -6.55 -8.47
N GLU A 135 12.24 -7.51 -9.20
CA GLU A 135 13.36 -7.29 -10.12
C GLU A 135 12.95 -6.34 -11.26
N ARG A 136 11.78 -6.54 -11.86
CA ARG A 136 11.24 -5.59 -12.87
C ARG A 136 11.04 -4.19 -12.31
N LEU A 137 10.56 -4.06 -11.07
CA LEU A 137 10.39 -2.76 -10.40
C LEU A 137 11.73 -2.06 -10.11
N ARG A 138 12.81 -2.80 -9.91
CA ARG A 138 14.17 -2.25 -9.71
C ARG A 138 14.85 -1.80 -10.99
N LYS A 139 14.35 -2.21 -12.17
CA LYS A 139 14.94 -1.77 -13.44
C LYS A 139 14.81 -0.25 -13.57
N PRO A 140 15.79 0.41 -14.22
CA PRO A 140 15.72 1.84 -14.48
C PRO A 140 14.38 2.24 -15.10
N ASP A 141 13.86 3.39 -14.69
CA ASP A 141 12.57 3.93 -15.16
C ASP A 141 12.48 4.07 -16.69
N ASP A 142 13.64 4.10 -17.36
CA ASP A 142 13.70 4.25 -18.80
C ASP A 142 13.42 2.96 -19.58
N THR A 143 13.44 1.82 -18.90
CA THR A 143 13.43 0.48 -19.49
C THR A 143 12.05 -0.17 -19.41
N GLY A 144 11.53 -0.63 -20.55
CA GLY A 144 10.29 -1.41 -20.63
C GLY A 144 9.01 -0.59 -20.83
N PRO A 145 7.84 -1.26 -20.82
CA PRO A 145 6.55 -0.62 -21.08
C PRO A 145 6.17 0.40 -20.00
N ARG A 146 5.73 1.59 -20.44
CA ARG A 146 5.31 2.68 -19.54
C ARG A 146 3.84 3.04 -19.70
N LYS A 147 3.28 3.63 -18.65
CA LYS A 147 1.92 4.17 -18.61
C LYS A 147 1.96 5.63 -18.20
N SER A 148 1.08 6.42 -18.82
CA SER A 148 0.81 7.80 -18.42
C SER A 148 -0.42 7.81 -17.51
N VAL A 149 -0.22 8.14 -16.23
CA VAL A 149 -1.24 7.98 -15.18
C VAL A 149 -1.36 9.26 -14.36
N ARG A 150 -2.59 9.64 -14.00
CA ARG A 150 -2.81 10.76 -13.06
C ARG A 150 -2.37 10.36 -11.65
N PRO A 151 -1.71 11.23 -10.88
CA PRO A 151 -1.30 10.93 -9.51
C PRO A 151 -2.46 10.44 -8.63
N LYS A 152 -3.63 11.07 -8.74
CA LYS A 152 -4.84 10.62 -8.02
C LYS A 152 -5.22 9.17 -8.34
N ALA A 153 -5.10 8.74 -9.58
CA ALA A 153 -5.47 7.39 -9.98
C ALA A 153 -4.54 6.33 -9.36
N LEU A 154 -3.28 6.68 -9.11
CA LEU A 154 -2.35 5.80 -8.38
C LEU A 154 -2.79 5.63 -6.93
N LEU A 155 -3.14 6.72 -6.24
CA LEU A 155 -3.67 6.64 -4.86
C LEU A 155 -5.07 6.02 -4.80
N ASP A 156 -5.89 6.16 -5.85
CA ASP A 156 -7.17 5.46 -5.94
C ASP A 156 -6.97 3.95 -6.00
N ASN A 157 -5.96 3.48 -6.74
CA ASN A 157 -5.59 2.07 -6.77
C ASN A 157 -5.01 1.62 -5.42
N CYS A 158 -4.13 2.42 -4.83
CA CYS A 158 -3.56 2.20 -3.49
C CYS A 158 -4.66 1.94 -2.46
N PHE A 159 -5.65 2.82 -2.39
CA PHE A 159 -6.78 2.72 -1.47
C PHE A 159 -7.65 1.48 -1.74
N ARG A 160 -7.95 1.16 -2.99
CA ARG A 160 -8.77 -0.03 -3.30
C ARG A 160 -8.06 -1.32 -2.92
N VAL A 161 -6.75 -1.40 -3.15
CA VAL A 161 -5.94 -2.57 -2.78
C VAL A 161 -5.75 -2.66 -1.26
N LEU A 162 -5.64 -1.54 -0.53
CA LEU A 162 -5.66 -1.50 0.93
C LEU A 162 -6.87 -2.26 1.49
N TYR A 163 -8.08 -1.97 0.99
CA TYR A 163 -9.28 -2.70 1.42
C TYR A 163 -9.21 -4.17 1.05
N ALA A 164 -8.82 -4.50 -0.19
CA ALA A 164 -8.72 -5.89 -0.63
C ALA A 164 -7.76 -6.74 0.22
N LEU A 165 -6.74 -6.14 0.85
CA LEU A 165 -5.73 -6.85 1.63
C LEU A 165 -5.91 -6.76 3.15
N TYR A 166 -6.67 -5.79 3.66
CA TYR A 166 -6.75 -5.48 5.09
C TYR A 166 -8.16 -5.29 5.66
N GLU A 167 -9.22 -5.23 4.84
CA GLU A 167 -10.59 -4.97 5.31
C GLU A 167 -11.01 -5.95 6.41
N GLU A 168 -10.85 -7.25 6.17
CA GLU A 168 -11.25 -8.31 7.11
C GLU A 168 -10.39 -8.35 8.38
N GLU A 169 -9.06 -8.28 8.24
CA GLU A 169 -8.13 -8.39 9.39
C GLU A 169 -8.21 -7.17 10.32
N CYS A 170 -8.39 -5.98 9.75
CA CYS A 170 -8.30 -4.72 10.49
C CYS A 170 -9.63 -4.02 10.73
N ASN A 171 -10.74 -4.59 10.23
CA ASN A 171 -12.08 -4.00 10.29
C ASN A 171 -12.08 -2.55 9.76
N LEU A 172 -11.57 -2.37 8.54
CA LEU A 172 -11.50 -1.05 7.93
C LEU A 172 -12.92 -0.54 7.61
N CYS A 173 -13.30 0.59 8.18
CA CYS A 173 -14.58 1.22 7.89
C CYS A 173 -14.45 2.13 6.68
N ASN A 174 -15.20 1.86 5.61
CA ASN A 174 -15.35 2.78 4.49
C ASN A 174 -16.56 3.70 4.74
N PRO A 175 -16.37 5.01 4.99
CA PRO A 175 -17.48 5.94 5.19
C PRO A 175 -18.44 5.98 3.99
N SER A 176 -17.94 5.71 2.77
CA SER A 176 -18.76 5.67 1.55
C SER A 176 -19.67 4.44 1.44
N ARG A 177 -19.42 3.37 2.22
CA ARG A 177 -20.35 2.23 2.35
C ARG A 177 -21.39 2.45 3.46
N LEU A 178 -21.08 3.27 4.46
CA LEU A 178 -21.97 3.58 5.60
C LEU A 178 -23.09 4.56 5.24
N MET A 179 -22.96 5.35 4.18
CA MET A 179 -24.02 6.24 3.67
C MET A 179 -24.95 5.57 2.65
N ALA A 180 -24.82 4.26 2.42
CA ALA A 180 -25.65 3.48 1.50
C ALA A 180 -26.65 2.54 2.22
N LEU A 181 -26.83 2.72 3.54
CA LEU A 181 -27.80 2.02 4.39
C LEU A 181 -28.74 3.01 5.06
#